data_AF-A0A7X9L6F8-F1
#
_entry.id   AF-A0A7X9L6F8-F1
#
_cell.length_a   1.000
_cell.length_b   1.000
_cell.length_c   1.000
_cell.angle_alpha   90.00
_cell.angle_beta   90.00
_cell.angle_gamma   90.00
#
_symmetry.space_group_name_H-M   'P 1'
#
loop_
_entity.id
_entity.type
_entity.pdbx_description
1 polymer ?
#
loop_
_entity_poly.entity_id
_entity_poly.type
_entity_poly.pdbx_seq_one_letter_code
_entity_poly.pdbx_strand_id
1 'polypeptide(L)'
;RDGYGGAHPRLAQLALAWADLDAHASPYAALVRAGRMPRLTAAADVERAIAEPPDDTRAHLRGRLVAERTSDIVGVDWSWVLLQTRAGRRRLRLDDPVRLTAAEVDASGGLDGLIARLVR
;
A
#
# COMPACT_ATOMS: atom_id res chain seq x y z
N ARG A 1 -26.58 -19.69 -22.50
CA ARG A 1 -27.18 -19.47 -23.83
C ARG A 1 -26.43 -20.21 -24.95
N ASP A 2 -25.12 -20.46 -24.84
CA ASP A 2 -24.35 -21.03 -25.97
C ASP A 2 -23.80 -22.46 -25.75
N GLY A 3 -24.19 -23.15 -24.68
CA GLY A 3 -23.82 -24.56 -24.46
C GLY A 3 -22.32 -24.82 -24.30
N TYR A 4 -21.52 -23.83 -23.88
CA TYR A 4 -20.08 -24.00 -23.69
C TYR A 4 -19.76 -25.03 -22.61
N GLY A 5 -18.94 -26.04 -22.96
CA GLY A 5 -18.32 -26.93 -21.98
C GLY A 5 -17.28 -26.19 -21.14
N GLY A 6 -16.98 -26.68 -19.94
CA GLY A 6 -16.12 -25.98 -18.96
C GLY A 6 -14.71 -25.64 -19.45
N ALA A 7 -14.18 -26.33 -20.46
CA ALA A 7 -12.87 -26.07 -21.06
C ALA A 7 -12.89 -25.13 -22.29
N HIS A 8 -14.03 -24.52 -22.59
CA HIS A 8 -14.15 -23.69 -23.78
C HIS A 8 -13.26 -22.43 -23.69
N PRO A 9 -12.45 -22.09 -24.72
CA PRO A 9 -11.50 -20.97 -24.66
C PRO A 9 -12.11 -19.62 -24.29
N ARG A 10 -13.37 -19.36 -24.66
CA ARG A 10 -14.08 -18.12 -24.25
C ARG A 10 -14.30 -18.01 -22.74
N LEU A 11 -14.45 -19.14 -22.02
CA LEU A 11 -14.55 -19.11 -20.56
C LEU A 11 -13.20 -18.73 -19.93
N ALA A 12 -12.09 -19.23 -20.48
CA ALA A 12 -10.74 -18.83 -20.06
C ALA A 12 -10.48 -17.35 -20.34
N GLN A 13 -10.88 -16.85 -21.52
CA GLN A 13 -10.81 -15.43 -21.84
C GLN A 13 -11.63 -14.58 -20.87
N LEU A 14 -12.86 -15.00 -20.53
CA LEU A 14 -13.69 -14.29 -19.56
C LEU A 14 -13.04 -14.26 -18.17
N ALA A 15 -12.41 -15.35 -17.73
CA ALA A 15 -11.71 -15.40 -16.45
C ALA A 15 -10.53 -14.40 -16.40
N LEU A 16 -9.78 -14.25 -17.50
CA LEU A 16 -8.73 -13.24 -17.60
C LEU A 16 -9.30 -11.82 -17.61
N ALA A 17 -10.32 -11.57 -18.46
CA ALA A 17 -10.96 -10.25 -18.54
C ALA A 17 -11.59 -9.82 -17.21
N TRP A 18 -12.09 -10.77 -16.42
CA TRP A 18 -12.63 -10.51 -15.08
C TRP A 18 -11.61 -9.84 -14.15
N ALA A 19 -10.34 -10.27 -14.22
CA ALA A 19 -9.25 -9.78 -13.38
C ALA A 19 -8.57 -8.51 -13.94
N ASP A 20 -9.02 -8.00 -15.08
CA ASP A 20 -8.52 -6.75 -15.64
C ASP A 20 -8.79 -5.58 -14.66
N LEU A 21 -7.78 -4.73 -14.47
CA LEU A 21 -7.83 -3.57 -13.58
C LEU A 21 -8.39 -2.33 -14.28
N ASP A 22 -8.50 -2.33 -15.62
CA ASP A 22 -9.14 -1.25 -16.35
C ASP A 22 -10.64 -1.22 -16.05
N ALA A 23 -11.08 -0.10 -15.48
CA ALA A 23 -12.47 0.12 -15.13
C ALA A 23 -13.41 -0.02 -16.34
N HIS A 24 -12.98 0.33 -17.55
CA HIS A 24 -13.84 0.29 -18.74
C HIS A 24 -13.84 -1.06 -19.45
N ALA A 25 -12.77 -1.86 -19.31
CA ALA A 25 -12.65 -3.16 -19.97
C ALA A 25 -13.17 -4.33 -19.11
N SER A 26 -13.02 -4.24 -17.79
CA SER A 26 -13.33 -5.35 -16.88
C SER A 26 -14.84 -5.61 -16.76
N PRO A 27 -15.31 -6.86 -17.00
CA PRO A 27 -16.68 -7.28 -16.70
C PRO A 27 -17.03 -7.12 -15.22
N TYR A 28 -16.06 -7.32 -14.32
CA TYR A 28 -16.25 -7.08 -12.88
C TYR A 28 -16.52 -5.59 -12.61
N ALA A 29 -15.71 -4.70 -13.17
CA ALA A 29 -15.91 -3.26 -13.01
C ALA A 29 -17.26 -2.79 -13.56
N ALA A 30 -17.73 -3.39 -14.65
CA ALA A 30 -19.07 -3.13 -15.19
C ALA A 30 -20.19 -3.55 -14.20
N LEU A 31 -20.07 -4.72 -13.56
CA LEU A 31 -21.02 -5.16 -12.55
C LEU A 31 -20.99 -4.31 -11.28
N VAL A 32 -19.82 -3.83 -10.87
CA VAL A 32 -19.68 -2.85 -9.78
C VAL A 32 -20.43 -1.56 -10.11
N ARG A 33 -20.23 -0.98 -11.30
CA ARG A 33 -20.96 0.23 -11.75
C ARG A 33 -22.47 0.02 -11.82
N ALA A 34 -22.90 -1.18 -12.19
CA ALA A 34 -24.31 -1.55 -12.25
C ALA A 34 -24.93 -1.83 -10.86
N GLY A 35 -24.18 -1.71 -9.76
CA GLY A 35 -24.66 -2.02 -8.41
C GLY A 35 -24.94 -3.51 -8.19
N ARG A 36 -24.32 -4.39 -8.99
CA ARG A 36 -24.54 -5.85 -8.96
C ARG A 36 -23.48 -6.60 -8.18
N MET A 37 -22.49 -5.91 -7.61
CA MET A 37 -21.44 -6.48 -6.77
C MET A 37 -21.45 -5.81 -5.39
N PRO A 38 -21.46 -6.57 -4.29
CA PRO A 38 -21.31 -6.02 -2.95
C PRO A 38 -19.91 -5.41 -2.79
N ARG A 39 -19.80 -4.32 -2.04
CA ARG A 39 -18.55 -3.61 -1.75
C ARG A 39 -18.31 -3.59 -0.25
N LEU A 40 -17.09 -3.93 0.17
CA LEU A 40 -16.69 -3.88 1.58
C LEU A 40 -16.15 -2.49 1.99
N THR A 41 -15.73 -1.68 1.03
CA THR A 41 -15.13 -0.36 1.24
C THR A 41 -15.73 0.67 0.30
N ALA A 42 -15.76 1.93 0.74
CA ALA A 42 -16.16 3.05 -0.10
C ALA A 42 -15.06 3.39 -1.11
N ALA A 43 -15.42 4.01 -2.23
CA ALA A 43 -14.44 4.48 -3.22
C ALA A 43 -13.45 5.49 -2.59
N ALA A 44 -13.94 6.38 -1.73
CA ALA A 44 -13.11 7.38 -1.06
C ALA A 44 -12.03 6.77 -0.15
N ASP A 45 -12.31 5.63 0.51
CA ASP A 45 -11.33 4.94 1.34
C ASP A 45 -10.21 4.33 0.49
N VAL A 46 -10.55 3.82 -0.70
CA VAL A 46 -9.56 3.31 -1.66
C VAL A 46 -8.69 4.44 -2.18
N GLU A 47 -9.28 5.57 -2.58
CA GLU A 47 -8.53 6.74 -3.05
C GLU A 47 -7.57 7.28 -1.98
N ARG A 48 -8.03 7.37 -0.72
CA ARG A 48 -7.17 7.76 0.40
C ARG A 48 -5.98 6.81 0.56
N ALA A 49 -6.21 5.50 0.48
CA ALA A 49 -5.18 4.48 0.64
C ALA A 49 -4.11 4.46 -0.47
N ILE A 50 -4.34 5.15 -1.60
CA ILE A 50 -3.31 5.32 -2.63
C ILE A 50 -2.16 6.19 -2.10
N ALA A 51 -2.48 7.23 -1.32
CA ALA A 51 -1.51 8.22 -0.85
C ALA A 51 -1.14 8.06 0.63
N GLU A 52 -2.07 7.56 1.45
CA GLU A 52 -1.90 7.49 2.90
C GLU A 52 -1.62 6.06 3.35
N PRO A 53 -0.52 5.83 4.11
CA PRO A 53 -0.27 4.53 4.69
C PRO A 53 -1.25 4.24 5.85
N PRO A 54 -1.49 2.95 6.17
CA PRO A 54 -2.23 2.60 7.39
C PRO A 54 -1.50 3.14 8.62
N ASP A 55 -2.25 3.45 9.67
CA ASP A 55 -1.77 4.14 10.88
C ASP A 55 -1.29 3.20 11.99
N ASP A 56 -1.65 1.92 11.93
CA ASP A 56 -1.50 0.93 13.00
C ASP A 56 -0.36 -0.08 12.78
N THR A 57 0.45 0.13 11.74
CA THR A 57 1.59 -0.74 11.40
C THR A 57 2.83 0.04 11.05
N ARG A 58 3.96 -0.68 10.91
CA ARG A 58 5.23 -0.11 10.43
C ARG A 58 5.16 0.53 9.04
N ALA A 59 4.12 0.21 8.28
CA ALA A 59 3.88 0.84 6.99
C ALA A 59 3.60 2.34 7.15
N HIS A 60 3.10 2.80 8.31
CA HIS A 60 2.94 4.21 8.61
C HIS A 60 4.27 4.96 8.49
N LEU A 61 5.28 4.56 9.28
CA LEU A 61 6.60 5.16 9.22
C LEU A 61 7.21 5.06 7.81
N ARG A 62 7.14 3.89 7.16
CA ARG A 62 7.71 3.73 5.81
C ARG A 62 7.03 4.67 4.80
N GLY A 63 5.71 4.75 4.80
CA GLY A 63 4.95 5.61 3.89
C GLY A 63 5.25 7.10 4.11
N ARG A 64 5.25 7.54 5.37
CA ARG A 64 5.63 8.91 5.76
C ARG A 64 7.05 9.27 5.31
N LEU A 65 8.02 8.37 5.52
CA LEU A 65 9.41 8.57 5.05
C LEU A 65 9.46 8.71 3.52
N VAL A 66 8.77 7.84 2.78
CA VAL A 66 8.74 7.91 1.31
C VAL A 66 8.08 9.20 0.82
N ALA A 67 7.03 9.68 1.48
CA ALA A 67 6.31 10.89 1.09
C ALA A 67 7.04 12.20 1.45
N GLU A 68 7.67 12.28 2.63
CA GLU A 68 8.19 13.54 3.19
C GLU A 68 9.72 13.64 3.22
N ARG A 69 10.43 12.52 3.03
CA ARG A 69 11.88 12.41 3.17
C ARG A 69 12.52 11.61 2.03
N THR A 70 11.91 11.59 0.84
CA THR A 70 12.41 10.82 -0.31
C THR A 70 13.88 11.14 -0.65
N SER A 71 14.29 12.40 -0.53
CA SER A 71 15.67 12.85 -0.78
C SER A 71 16.70 12.19 0.12
N ASP A 72 16.26 11.74 1.30
CA ASP A 72 17.14 11.17 2.32
C ASP A 72 17.17 9.63 2.20
N ILE A 73 16.30 9.02 1.39
CA ILE A 73 16.21 7.57 1.23
C ILE A 73 17.21 7.08 0.18
N VAL A 74 18.12 6.21 0.61
CA VAL A 74 19.02 5.46 -0.28
C VAL A 74 18.36 4.18 -0.77
N GLY A 75 17.52 3.55 0.06
CA GLY A 75 16.78 2.35 -0.29
C GLY A 75 15.76 1.96 0.78
N VAL A 76 14.76 1.17 0.38
CA VAL A 76 13.63 0.80 1.22
C VAL A 76 13.26 -0.67 1.03
N ASP A 77 12.84 -1.32 2.11
CA ASP A 77 12.34 -2.70 2.15
C ASP A 77 11.13 -2.81 3.11
N TRP A 78 10.55 -4.00 3.22
CA TRP A 78 9.54 -4.32 4.23
C TRP A 78 10.05 -4.19 5.66
N SER A 79 11.31 -4.55 5.88
CA SER A 79 11.93 -4.71 7.20
C SER A 79 12.97 -3.65 7.54
N TRP A 80 13.33 -2.77 6.61
CA TRP A 80 14.30 -1.71 6.85
C TRP A 80 14.15 -0.52 5.90
N VAL A 81 14.66 0.64 6.33
CA VAL A 81 14.87 1.82 5.47
C VAL A 81 16.32 2.29 5.63
N LEU A 82 17.02 2.50 4.52
CA LEU A 82 18.38 3.03 4.53
C LEU A 82 18.33 4.52 4.23
N LEU A 83 18.70 5.33 5.22
CA LEU A 83 18.72 6.79 5.13
C LEU A 83 20.16 7.30 4.97
N GLN A 84 20.32 8.34 4.16
CA GLN A 84 21.50 9.19 4.13
C GLN A 84 21.30 10.32 5.15
N THR A 85 22.05 10.28 6.25
CA THR A 85 22.02 11.33 7.28
C THR A 85 23.29 12.17 7.23
N ARG A 86 23.32 13.29 7.96
CA ARG A 86 24.55 14.08 8.15
C ARG A 86 25.70 13.28 8.77
N ALA A 87 25.38 12.26 9.58
CA ALA A 87 26.36 11.38 10.22
C ALA A 87 26.71 10.14 9.37
N GLY A 88 26.31 10.12 8.09
CA GLY A 88 26.47 9.02 7.16
C GLY A 88 25.22 8.16 6.99
N ARG A 89 25.37 7.02 6.31
CA ARG A 89 24.27 6.08 6.08
C ARG A 89 23.82 5.43 7.38
N ARG A 90 22.50 5.30 7.56
CA ARG A 90 21.87 4.69 8.73
C ARG A 90 20.72 3.79 8.28
N ARG A 91 20.72 2.55 8.74
CA ARG A 91 19.66 1.59 8.46
C ARG A 91 18.70 1.56 9.64
N LEU A 92 17.49 2.06 9.43
CA LEU A 92 16.38 1.89 10.36
C LEU A 92 15.84 0.47 10.22
N ARG A 93 15.65 -0.22 11.34
CA ARG A 93 15.00 -1.53 11.38
C ARG A 93 13.52 -1.38 11.66
N LEU A 94 12.69 -2.08 10.88
CA LEU A 94 11.23 -2.11 10.97
C LEU A 94 10.80 -3.58 11.20
N ASP A 95 11.41 -4.25 12.19
CA ASP A 95 11.25 -5.70 12.37
C ASP A 95 9.83 -6.11 12.78
N ASP A 96 9.23 -5.35 13.70
CA ASP A 96 7.90 -5.63 14.23
C ASP A 96 6.82 -4.98 13.33
N PRO A 97 5.90 -5.77 12.73
CA PRO A 97 4.87 -5.25 11.84
C PRO A 97 3.88 -4.30 12.52
N VAL A 98 3.67 -4.40 13.85
CA VAL A 98 2.67 -3.61 14.59
C VAL A 98 3.29 -2.49 15.43
N ARG A 99 4.53 -2.12 15.13
CA ARG A 99 5.23 -0.95 15.70
C ARG A 99 5.45 0.10 14.63
N LEU A 100 5.96 1.26 15.04
CA LEU A 100 6.25 2.41 14.20
C LEU A 100 4.98 2.96 13.53
N THR A 101 3.90 2.93 14.33
CA THR A 101 2.54 3.40 14.02
C THR A 101 2.47 4.93 14.05
N ALA A 102 1.37 5.51 13.59
CA ALA A 102 1.12 6.95 13.66
C ALA A 102 1.25 7.49 15.09
N ALA A 103 0.63 6.80 16.05
CA ALA A 103 0.70 7.18 17.46
C ALA A 103 2.14 7.18 17.99
N GLU A 104 3.00 6.27 17.54
CA GLU A 104 4.41 6.21 17.98
C GLU A 104 5.28 7.28 17.31
N VAL A 105 5.02 7.58 16.03
CA VAL A 105 5.65 8.71 15.33
C VAL A 105 5.28 10.02 16.03
N ASP A 106 4.00 10.25 16.31
CA ASP A 106 3.51 11.45 16.97
C ASP A 106 4.04 11.58 18.40
N ALA A 107 4.01 10.49 19.19
CA ALA A 107 4.57 10.46 20.55
C ALA A 107 6.09 10.72 20.58
N SER A 108 6.79 10.50 19.46
CA SER A 108 8.22 10.79 19.33
C SER A 108 8.51 12.24 18.89
N GLY A 109 7.48 13.07 18.70
CA GLY A 109 7.63 14.43 18.17
C GLY A 109 7.74 14.45 16.63
N GLY A 110 7.15 13.47 15.95
CA GLY A 110 7.17 13.33 14.50
C GLY A 110 8.35 12.49 13.98
N LEU A 111 8.51 12.49 12.64
CA LEU A 111 9.53 11.68 11.96
C LEU A 111 10.94 11.95 12.48
N ASP A 112 11.33 13.21 12.62
CA ASP A 112 12.70 13.57 12.99
C ASP A 112 13.05 13.06 14.40
N GLY A 113 12.11 13.17 15.34
CA GLY A 113 12.29 12.67 16.70
C GLY A 113 12.35 11.15 16.77
N LEU A 114 11.51 10.44 16.01
CA LEU A 114 11.56 8.98 15.94
C LEU A 114 12.87 8.48 15.28
N ILE A 115 13.28 9.08 14.16
CA ILE A 115 14.55 8.74 13.48
C ILE A 115 15.73 8.97 14.43
N ALA A 116 15.76 10.10 15.13
CA ALA A 116 16.82 10.40 16.10
C ALA A 116 16.88 9.40 17.27
N ARG A 117 15.77 8.71 17.60
CA ARG A 117 15.75 7.64 18.59
C ARG A 117 16.26 6.32 18.03
N LEU A 118 15.89 6.00 16.79
CA LEU A 118 16.23 4.72 16.13
C LEU A 118 17.66 4.66 15.59
N VAL A 119 18.31 5.80 15.42
CA VAL A 119 19.67 5.93 14.85
C VAL A 119 20.77 6.01 15.92
N ARG A 120 20.42 6.12 17.20
CA ARG A 120 21.38 5.97 18.31
C ARG A 120 21.84 4.53 18.43
#